data_AF-A0A091KZ93-F1
#
_entry.id   AF-A0A091KZ93-F1
#
_cell.length_a   1.000
_cell.length_b   1.000
_cell.length_c   1.000
_cell.angle_alpha   90.00
_cell.angle_beta   90.00
_cell.angle_gamma   90.00
#
_symmetry.space_group_name_H-M   'P 1'
#
loop_
_entity.id
_entity.type
_entity.pdbx_description
1 polymer ?
#
loop_
_entity_poly.entity_id
_entity_poly.type
_entity_poly.pdbx_seq_one_letter_code
_entity_poly.pdbx_strand_id
1 'polypeptide(L)'
;GAYPLVKEWFVYFGNPLRQPELIQPVQPSVPGGAPNLKTLWFAKGPDVEKQRYSTFLACFHLQDWMEEFQALEAPVAAFCCLLAYLMMQVSSLSLEDLSAFVAVILCLKGKSAPQLAGLQLAQVDPRAVHLGAVFVRGLTTLLMANSACGFPFRMDDLMPWQVFDGKLFQEKYQQSHRGCSLEELLEG
;
A
#
# COMPACT_ATOMS: atom_id res chain seq x y z
N GLY A 1 16.83 -13.91 -21.43
CA GLY A 1 17.68 -12.76 -21.80
C GLY A 1 18.03 -12.01 -20.53
N ALA A 2 19.19 -11.35 -20.46
CA ALA A 2 19.51 -10.49 -19.33
C ALA A 2 18.52 -9.32 -19.29
N TYR A 3 17.92 -9.07 -18.12
CA TYR A 3 17.01 -7.94 -17.96
C TYR A 3 17.82 -6.64 -17.95
N PRO A 4 17.35 -5.57 -18.61
CA PRO A 4 18.06 -4.30 -18.62
C PRO A 4 18.09 -3.70 -17.20
N LEU A 5 19.23 -3.18 -16.78
CA LEU A 5 19.36 -2.39 -15.56
C LEU A 5 18.61 -1.07 -15.75
N VAL A 6 17.83 -0.68 -14.75
CA VAL A 6 17.13 0.60 -14.72
C VAL A 6 18.00 1.62 -13.98
N LYS A 7 18.15 2.82 -14.54
CA LYS A 7 18.86 3.94 -13.91
C LYS A 7 17.87 4.76 -13.10
N GLU A 8 17.99 4.72 -11.78
CA GLU A 8 17.11 5.44 -10.86
C GLU A 8 17.86 6.52 -10.09
N TRP A 9 17.17 7.61 -9.74
CA TRP A 9 17.70 8.71 -8.95
C TRP A 9 16.90 8.83 -7.65
N PHE A 10 17.50 8.42 -6.53
CA PHE A 10 16.83 8.42 -5.22
C PHE A 10 17.44 9.45 -4.28
N VAL A 11 16.60 10.21 -3.58
CA VAL A 11 17.04 11.11 -2.52
C VAL A 11 16.94 10.37 -1.19
N TYR A 12 18.08 10.01 -0.60
CA TYR A 12 18.18 9.48 0.76
C TYR A 12 19.44 9.99 1.45
N PHE A 13 19.50 9.83 2.77
CA PHE A 13 20.63 10.30 3.57
C PHE A 13 21.94 9.68 3.09
N GLY A 14 22.89 10.54 2.70
CA GLY A 14 24.19 10.11 2.19
C GLY A 14 24.28 9.92 0.68
N ASN A 15 23.18 10.05 -0.09
CA ASN A 15 23.26 10.03 -1.56
C ASN A 15 23.61 11.42 -2.11
N PRO A 16 24.80 11.60 -2.74
CA PRO A 16 25.19 12.90 -3.29
C PRO A 16 24.56 13.20 -4.66
N LEU A 17 23.74 12.31 -5.22
CA LEU A 17 23.08 12.44 -6.53
C LEU A 17 24.06 12.77 -7.67
N ARG A 18 25.23 12.13 -7.67
CA ARG A 18 26.24 12.31 -8.74
C ARG A 18 26.09 11.31 -9.89
N GLN A 19 25.56 10.13 -9.60
CA GLN A 19 25.33 9.05 -10.56
C GLN A 19 24.00 8.35 -10.22
N PRO A 20 23.28 7.83 -11.23
CA PRO A 20 22.09 7.03 -10.96
C PRO A 20 22.49 5.70 -10.34
N GLU A 21 21.59 5.17 -9.52
CA GLU A 21 21.68 3.79 -9.05
C GLU A 21 21.17 2.85 -10.13
N LEU A 22 21.84 1.71 -10.27
CA LEU A 22 21.48 0.68 -11.23
C LEU A 22 20.64 -0.37 -10.52
N ILE A 23 19.34 -0.34 -10.77
CA ILE A 23 18.38 -1.23 -10.14
C ILE A 23 18.18 -2.44 -11.05
N GLN A 24 18.38 -3.62 -10.45
CA GLN A 24 18.06 -4.88 -11.09
C GLN A 24 16.56 -5.15 -10.94
N PRO A 25 15.86 -5.45 -12.04
CA PRO A 25 14.47 -5.83 -11.94
C PRO A 25 14.35 -7.16 -11.20
N VAL A 26 13.46 -7.17 -10.20
CA VAL A 26 13.13 -8.37 -9.43
C VAL A 26 12.06 -9.13 -10.20
N GLN A 27 12.25 -10.43 -10.38
CA GLN A 27 11.20 -11.27 -10.94
C GLN A 27 10.10 -11.51 -9.90
N PRO A 28 8.83 -11.25 -10.24
CA PRO A 28 7.71 -11.64 -9.38
C PRO A 28 7.66 -13.17 -9.23
N SER A 29 7.39 -13.65 -8.02
CA SER A 29 7.22 -15.09 -7.75
C SER A 29 5.84 -15.57 -8.20
N VAL A 30 5.66 -15.71 -9.51
CA VAL A 30 4.38 -16.17 -10.10
C VAL A 30 4.51 -17.63 -10.53
N PRO A 31 3.61 -18.53 -10.08
CA PRO A 31 3.57 -19.91 -10.56
C PRO A 31 3.46 -19.97 -12.10
N GLY A 32 4.37 -20.70 -12.75
CA GLY A 32 4.42 -20.78 -14.22
C GLY A 32 5.20 -19.63 -14.89
N GLY A 33 5.81 -18.73 -14.12
CA GLY A 33 6.65 -17.64 -14.61
C GLY A 33 5.89 -16.33 -14.83
N ALA A 34 6.62 -15.29 -15.25
CA ALA A 34 6.05 -13.97 -15.47
C ALA A 34 4.99 -14.02 -16.60
N PRO A 35 3.74 -13.62 -16.33
CA PRO A 35 2.67 -13.66 -17.32
C PRO A 35 2.90 -12.67 -18.45
N ASN A 36 2.37 -12.99 -19.63
CA ASN A 36 2.41 -12.11 -20.79
C ASN A 36 1.47 -10.91 -20.59
N LEU A 37 1.97 -9.68 -20.77
CA LEU A 37 1.16 -8.46 -20.70
C LEU A 37 -0.04 -8.49 -21.66
N LYS A 38 0.09 -9.10 -22.85
CA LYS A 38 -1.03 -9.25 -23.78
C LYS A 38 -2.16 -10.09 -23.18
N THR A 39 -1.82 -11.15 -22.44
CA THR A 39 -2.79 -11.97 -21.72
C THR A 39 -3.41 -11.16 -20.58
N LEU A 40 -2.59 -10.54 -19.74
CA LEU A 40 -3.08 -9.74 -18.62
C LEU A 40 -4.02 -8.62 -19.09
N TRP A 41 -3.69 -7.90 -20.16
CA TRP A 41 -4.45 -6.69 -20.55
C TRP A 41 -5.65 -6.98 -21.45
N PHE A 42 -5.61 -8.01 -22.28
CA PHE A 42 -6.62 -8.20 -23.33
C PHE A 42 -7.39 -9.52 -23.25
N ALA A 43 -6.89 -10.53 -22.54
CA ALA A 43 -7.65 -11.77 -22.36
C ALA A 43 -8.83 -11.56 -21.41
N LYS A 44 -9.80 -12.47 -21.45
CA LYS A 44 -11.02 -12.43 -20.65
C LYS A 44 -11.30 -13.80 -20.05
N GLY A 45 -12.01 -13.83 -18.94
CA GLY A 45 -12.46 -15.05 -18.28
C GLY A 45 -11.98 -15.13 -16.83
N PRO A 46 -12.62 -15.99 -16.02
CA PRO A 46 -12.36 -16.08 -14.58
C PRO A 46 -10.91 -16.45 -14.25
N ASP A 47 -10.29 -17.33 -15.04
CA ASP A 47 -8.88 -17.71 -14.85
C ASP A 47 -7.93 -16.54 -15.10
N VAL A 48 -8.27 -15.66 -16.05
CA VAL A 48 -7.51 -14.44 -16.34
C VAL A 48 -7.63 -13.47 -15.17
N GLU A 49 -8.83 -13.24 -14.64
CA GLU A 49 -9.01 -12.38 -13.45
C GLU A 49 -8.25 -12.91 -12.24
N LYS A 50 -8.29 -14.24 -12.02
CA LYS A 50 -7.49 -14.91 -10.98
C LYS A 50 -6.00 -14.67 -11.19
N GLN A 51 -5.52 -14.80 -12.43
CA GLN A 51 -4.12 -14.56 -12.77
C GLN A 51 -3.72 -13.09 -12.57
N ARG A 52 -4.57 -12.12 -12.94
CA ARG A 52 -4.32 -10.69 -12.71
C ARG A 52 -4.14 -10.40 -11.22
N TYR A 53 -5.05 -10.91 -10.40
CA TYR A 53 -5.02 -10.71 -8.95
C TYR A 53 -3.78 -11.35 -8.32
N SER A 54 -3.50 -12.61 -8.65
CA SER A 54 -2.31 -13.32 -8.16
C SER A 54 -1.01 -12.64 -8.59
N THR A 55 -0.94 -12.14 -9.83
CA THR A 55 0.24 -11.40 -10.34
C THR A 55 0.45 -10.09 -9.59
N PHE A 56 -0.64 -9.37 -9.32
CA PHE A 56 -0.59 -8.15 -8.52
C PHE A 56 -0.05 -8.44 -7.12
N LEU A 57 -0.56 -9.46 -6.42
CA LEU A 57 -0.05 -9.85 -5.11
C LEU A 57 1.42 -10.26 -5.15
N ALA A 58 1.86 -10.94 -6.22
CA ALA A 58 3.26 -11.32 -6.41
C ALA A 58 4.20 -10.11 -6.54
N CYS A 59 3.72 -8.96 -7.03
CA CYS A 59 4.50 -7.70 -7.02
C CYS A 59 4.81 -7.21 -5.59
N PHE A 60 4.02 -7.63 -4.59
CA PHE A 60 4.19 -7.30 -3.19
C PHE A 60 4.68 -8.48 -2.33
N HIS A 61 5.03 -9.60 -2.97
CA HIS A 61 5.41 -10.87 -2.30
C HIS A 61 4.30 -11.51 -1.45
N LEU A 62 3.03 -11.36 -1.89
CA LEU A 62 1.84 -11.80 -1.16
C LEU A 62 1.01 -12.85 -1.91
N GLN A 63 1.56 -13.48 -2.95
CA GLN A 63 0.81 -14.44 -3.78
C GLN A 63 0.20 -15.61 -3.01
N ASP A 64 0.82 -16.00 -1.89
CA ASP A 64 0.38 -17.14 -1.07
C ASP A 64 -0.82 -16.79 -0.16
N TRP A 65 -1.18 -15.50 -0.06
CA TRP A 65 -2.26 -14.97 0.78
C TRP A 65 -3.49 -14.57 -0.02
N MET A 66 -3.65 -15.16 -1.21
CA MET A 66 -4.66 -14.73 -2.17
C MET A 66 -6.08 -14.83 -1.62
N GLU A 67 -6.40 -15.90 -0.87
CA GLU A 67 -7.74 -16.13 -0.33
C GLU A 67 -8.09 -15.11 0.75
N GLU A 68 -7.14 -14.80 1.62
CA GLU A 68 -7.28 -13.81 2.68
C GLU A 68 -7.53 -12.42 2.12
N PHE A 69 -6.78 -12.01 1.09
CA PHE A 69 -6.96 -10.71 0.44
C PHE A 69 -8.28 -10.63 -0.36
N GLN A 70 -8.73 -11.73 -0.96
CA GLN A 70 -10.02 -11.77 -1.65
C GLN A 70 -11.23 -11.70 -0.71
N ALA A 71 -11.06 -12.09 0.56
CA ALA A 71 -12.10 -11.98 1.58
C ALA A 71 -12.30 -10.53 2.08
N LEU A 72 -11.36 -9.63 1.80
CA LEU A 72 -11.41 -8.22 2.19
C LEU A 72 -12.13 -7.38 1.13
N GLU A 73 -12.70 -6.25 1.56
CA GLU A 73 -13.17 -5.22 0.62
C GLU A 73 -11.99 -4.68 -0.20
N ALA A 74 -12.21 -4.39 -1.49
CA ALA A 74 -11.15 -4.00 -2.43
C ALA A 74 -10.22 -2.87 -1.94
N PRO A 75 -10.72 -1.74 -1.40
CA PRO A 75 -9.86 -0.69 -0.84
C PRO A 75 -9.00 -1.17 0.33
N VAL A 76 -9.56 -1.99 1.21
CA VAL A 76 -8.88 -2.55 2.39
C VAL A 76 -7.81 -3.55 1.95
N ALA A 77 -8.15 -4.45 1.01
CA ALA A 77 -7.22 -5.43 0.48
C ALA A 77 -5.98 -4.76 -0.14
N ALA A 78 -6.19 -3.76 -1.01
CA ALA A 78 -5.08 -3.04 -1.62
C ALA A 78 -4.26 -2.23 -0.61
N PHE A 79 -4.92 -1.57 0.34
CA PHE A 79 -4.25 -0.85 1.43
C PHE A 79 -3.35 -1.80 2.24
N CYS A 80 -3.88 -2.96 2.63
CA CYS A 80 -3.15 -3.99 3.36
C CYS A 80 -2.03 -4.62 2.53
N CYS A 81 -2.17 -4.75 1.21
CA CYS A 81 -1.10 -5.23 0.33
C CYS A 81 0.13 -4.30 0.42
N LEU A 82 -0.10 -2.99 0.29
CA LEU A 82 0.97 -2.01 0.40
C LEU A 82 1.57 -1.99 1.80
N LEU A 83 0.73 -2.04 2.83
CA LEU A 83 1.18 -2.02 4.23
C LEU A 83 2.05 -3.24 4.55
N ALA A 84 1.63 -4.44 4.15
CA ALA A 84 2.40 -5.67 4.33
C ALA A 84 3.75 -5.59 3.62
N TYR A 85 3.79 -5.07 2.39
CA TYR A 85 5.04 -4.82 1.67
C TYR A 85 5.96 -3.85 2.43
N LEU A 86 5.43 -2.73 2.92
CA LEU A 86 6.21 -1.77 3.72
C LEU A 86 6.76 -2.41 5.00
N MET A 87 5.96 -3.22 5.71
CA MET A 87 6.40 -3.96 6.90
C MET A 87 7.52 -4.96 6.61
N MET A 88 7.52 -5.59 5.43
CA MET A 88 8.59 -6.50 5.00
C MET A 88 9.88 -5.76 4.61
N GLN A 89 9.76 -4.57 4.03
CA GLN A 89 10.91 -3.80 3.51
C GLN A 89 11.51 -2.82 4.51
N VAL A 90 10.74 -2.38 5.53
CA VAL A 90 11.15 -1.34 6.47
C VAL A 90 11.19 -1.89 7.89
N SER A 91 12.40 -2.16 8.39
CA SER A 91 12.63 -2.76 9.71
C SER A 91 12.32 -1.84 10.90
N SER A 92 12.06 -0.55 10.66
CA SER A 92 11.79 0.45 11.72
C SER A 92 10.29 0.67 12.00
N LEU A 93 9.41 -0.09 11.35
CA LEU A 93 7.97 -0.03 11.59
C LEU A 93 7.61 -0.88 12.82
N SER A 94 6.82 -0.30 13.72
CA SER A 94 6.36 -0.97 14.95
C SER A 94 4.95 -1.55 14.80
N LEU A 95 4.50 -2.29 15.81
CA LEU A 95 3.12 -2.78 15.85
C LEU A 95 2.12 -1.63 15.98
N GLU A 96 2.48 -0.57 16.70
CA GLU A 96 1.66 0.64 16.85
C GLU A 96 1.52 1.40 15.52
N ASP A 97 2.54 1.39 14.67
CA ASP A 97 2.43 1.94 13.32
C ASP A 97 1.42 1.16 12.49
N LEU A 98 1.51 -0.17 12.53
CA LEU A 98 0.60 -1.06 11.83
C LEU A 98 -0.84 -0.82 12.30
N SER A 99 -1.05 -0.80 13.61
CA SER A 99 -2.35 -0.51 14.24
C SER A 99 -2.90 0.85 13.80
N ALA A 100 -2.07 1.88 13.76
CA ALA A 100 -2.48 3.21 13.31
C ALA A 100 -2.92 3.22 11.84
N PHE A 101 -2.19 2.56 10.94
CA PHE A 101 -2.55 2.45 9.53
C PHE A 101 -3.85 1.66 9.32
N VAL A 102 -3.99 0.51 9.98
CA VAL A 102 -5.20 -0.32 9.91
C VAL A 102 -6.42 0.46 10.45
N ALA A 103 -6.26 1.19 11.55
CA ALA A 103 -7.33 2.01 12.09
C ALA A 103 -7.77 3.13 11.13
N VAL A 104 -6.84 3.73 10.37
CA VAL A 104 -7.22 4.73 9.35
C VAL A 104 -8.15 4.13 8.31
N ILE A 105 -7.76 3.03 7.66
CA ILE A 105 -8.56 2.49 6.55
C ILE A 105 -9.93 2.00 7.02
N LEU A 106 -10.02 1.50 8.25
CA LEU A 106 -11.28 1.03 8.83
C LEU A 106 -12.19 2.18 9.27
N CYS A 107 -11.66 3.21 9.92
CA CYS A 107 -12.46 4.34 10.40
C CYS A 107 -12.82 5.34 9.29
N LEU A 108 -11.99 5.49 8.25
CA LEU A 108 -12.17 6.50 7.21
C LEU A 108 -13.51 6.36 6.49
N LYS A 109 -13.94 5.13 6.17
CA LYS A 109 -15.21 4.84 5.49
C LYS A 109 -16.43 5.38 6.24
N GLY A 110 -16.35 5.49 7.56
CA GLY A 110 -17.42 6.00 8.43
C GLY A 110 -17.41 7.52 8.64
N LYS A 111 -16.43 8.25 8.08
CA LYS A 111 -16.27 9.69 8.34
C LYS A 111 -16.57 10.53 7.10
N SER A 112 -17.41 11.55 7.31
CA SER A 112 -17.66 12.60 6.33
C SER A 112 -16.54 13.63 6.29
N ALA A 113 -16.42 14.37 5.19
CA ALA A 113 -15.44 15.45 5.05
C ALA A 113 -15.51 16.51 6.17
N PRO A 114 -16.69 16.98 6.64
CA PRO A 114 -16.77 17.88 7.79
C PRO A 114 -16.25 17.27 9.10
N GLN A 115 -16.49 15.97 9.34
CA GLN A 115 -15.96 15.29 10.53
C GLN A 115 -14.43 15.22 10.49
N LEU A 116 -13.86 14.84 9.34
CA LEU A 116 -12.40 14.81 9.14
C LEU A 116 -11.78 16.20 9.30
N ALA A 117 -12.39 17.22 8.68
CA ALA A 117 -11.94 18.60 8.81
C ALA A 117 -12.00 19.08 10.28
N GLY A 118 -13.02 18.65 11.03
CA GLY A 118 -13.26 19.01 12.42
C GLY A 118 -12.34 18.35 13.45
N LEU A 119 -11.59 17.29 13.08
CA LEU A 119 -10.65 16.62 14.00
C LEU A 119 -9.70 17.64 14.66
N GLN A 120 -9.36 17.44 15.93
CA GLN A 120 -8.45 18.36 16.63
C GLN A 120 -7.23 17.58 17.08
N LEU A 121 -6.08 17.92 16.50
CA LEU A 121 -4.79 17.33 16.86
C LEU A 121 -4.12 18.24 17.89
N ALA A 122 -3.72 17.67 19.03
CA ALA A 122 -2.98 18.41 20.04
C ALA A 122 -1.60 18.87 19.50
N GLN A 123 -0.99 18.02 18.67
CA GLN A 123 0.28 18.29 17.98
C GLN A 123 0.34 17.47 16.70
N VAL A 124 1.22 17.85 15.78
CA VAL A 124 1.56 17.04 14.60
C VAL A 124 2.82 16.26 14.92
N ASP A 125 2.75 14.94 14.86
CA ASP A 125 3.90 14.06 15.08
C ASP A 125 4.73 13.98 13.78
N PRO A 126 6.04 14.35 13.81
CA PRO A 126 6.89 14.33 12.62
C PRO A 126 7.10 12.93 12.04
N ARG A 127 7.15 11.90 12.88
CA ARG A 127 7.31 10.52 12.44
C ARG A 127 6.05 10.04 11.72
N ALA A 128 4.87 10.37 12.24
CA ALA A 128 3.61 10.11 11.55
C ALA A 128 3.51 10.87 10.20
N VAL A 129 4.04 12.08 10.08
CA VAL A 129 4.14 12.76 8.78
C VAL A 129 5.00 11.96 7.80
N HIS A 130 6.18 11.50 8.23
CA HIS A 130 7.06 10.68 7.39
C HIS A 130 6.41 9.36 6.97
N LEU A 131 5.76 8.66 7.88
CA LEU A 131 5.05 7.42 7.59
C LEU A 131 3.91 7.63 6.59
N GLY A 132 3.09 8.66 6.80
CA GLY A 132 2.04 9.02 5.87
C GLY A 132 2.59 9.36 4.47
N ALA A 133 3.71 10.08 4.41
CA ALA A 133 4.37 10.40 3.13
C ALA A 133 4.89 9.15 2.41
N VAL A 134 5.50 8.20 3.14
CA VAL A 134 5.95 6.92 2.58
C VAL A 134 4.75 6.13 2.06
N PHE A 135 3.67 6.04 2.83
CA PHE A 135 2.46 5.32 2.44
C PHE A 135 1.82 5.92 1.18
N VAL A 136 1.60 7.24 1.15
CA VAL A 136 1.00 7.93 -0.01
C VAL A 136 1.86 7.79 -1.27
N ARG A 137 3.19 7.82 -1.14
CA ARG A 137 4.10 7.49 -2.27
C ARG A 137 3.96 6.03 -2.70
N GLY A 138 3.82 5.13 -1.74
CA GLY A 138 3.54 3.71 -1.95
C GLY A 138 2.25 3.48 -2.76
N LEU A 139 1.20 4.27 -2.55
CA LEU A 139 -0.05 4.18 -3.32
C LEU A 139 0.19 4.41 -4.83
N THR A 140 1.14 5.27 -5.19
CA THR A 140 1.50 5.47 -6.60
C THR A 140 2.13 4.20 -7.19
N THR A 141 3.00 3.52 -6.43
CA THR A 141 3.57 2.22 -6.83
C THR A 141 2.49 1.15 -6.95
N LEU A 142 1.54 1.14 -6.02
CA LEU A 142 0.39 0.24 -6.04
C LEU A 142 -0.50 0.44 -7.27
N LEU A 143 -0.77 1.69 -7.65
CA LEU A 143 -1.51 2.01 -8.87
C LEU A 143 -0.77 1.56 -10.14
N MET A 144 0.56 1.71 -10.18
CA MET A 144 1.37 1.19 -11.30
C MET A 144 1.30 -0.33 -11.39
N ALA A 145 1.42 -1.03 -10.26
CA ALA A 145 1.29 -2.49 -10.21
C ALA A 145 -0.12 -2.94 -10.65
N ASN A 146 -1.17 -2.27 -10.19
CA ASN A 146 -2.55 -2.54 -10.60
C ASN A 146 -2.71 -2.41 -12.12
N SER A 147 -2.21 -1.32 -12.70
CA SER A 147 -2.26 -1.10 -14.15
C SER A 147 -1.46 -2.15 -14.92
N ALA A 148 -0.22 -2.44 -14.51
CA ALA A 148 0.63 -3.44 -15.15
C ALA A 148 0.00 -4.84 -15.11
N CYS A 149 -0.72 -5.17 -14.03
CA CYS A 149 -1.39 -6.45 -13.85
C CYS A 149 -2.77 -6.54 -14.53
N GLY A 150 -3.18 -5.55 -15.33
CA GLY A 150 -4.46 -5.59 -16.03
C GLY A 150 -5.68 -5.20 -15.19
N PHE A 151 -5.49 -4.36 -14.18
CA PHE A 151 -6.54 -3.80 -13.31
C PHE A 151 -7.34 -4.82 -12.50
N PRO A 152 -6.71 -5.67 -11.67
CA PRO A 152 -7.43 -6.53 -10.72
C PRO A 152 -8.25 -5.75 -9.68
N PHE A 153 -7.93 -4.48 -9.42
CA PHE A 153 -8.72 -3.55 -8.63
C PHE A 153 -9.28 -2.43 -9.52
N ARG A 154 -10.48 -1.94 -9.18
CA ARG A 154 -11.01 -0.73 -9.80
C ARG A 154 -10.16 0.46 -9.37
N MET A 155 -9.90 1.38 -10.31
CA MET A 155 -9.09 2.57 -10.00
C MET A 155 -9.70 3.42 -8.88
N ASP A 156 -11.02 3.57 -8.87
CA ASP A 156 -11.73 4.35 -7.85
C ASP A 156 -11.46 3.83 -6.43
N ASP A 157 -11.37 2.50 -6.24
CA ASP A 157 -11.14 1.85 -4.95
C ASP A 157 -9.74 2.14 -4.38
N LEU A 158 -8.81 2.57 -5.24
CA LEU A 158 -7.40 2.77 -4.91
C LEU A 158 -7.01 4.24 -4.76
N MET A 159 -7.95 5.16 -4.99
CA MET A 159 -7.60 6.58 -5.00
C MET A 159 -7.21 7.06 -3.60
N PRO A 160 -6.16 7.89 -3.45
CA PRO A 160 -5.67 8.27 -2.12
C PRO A 160 -6.75 8.85 -1.19
N TRP A 161 -7.70 9.61 -1.74
CA TRP A 161 -8.81 10.19 -0.97
C TRP A 161 -9.84 9.17 -0.49
N GLN A 162 -9.85 7.94 -1.02
CA GLN A 162 -10.71 6.84 -0.55
C GLN A 162 -10.07 6.07 0.60
N VAL A 163 -8.73 6.09 0.70
CA VAL A 163 -8.00 5.14 1.54
C VAL A 163 -7.12 5.79 2.61
N PHE A 164 -6.86 7.10 2.52
CA PHE A 164 -5.99 7.78 3.47
C PHE A 164 -6.41 9.23 3.72
N ASP A 165 -6.53 9.59 5.00
CA ASP A 165 -6.61 10.96 5.48
C ASP A 165 -5.48 11.22 6.48
N GLY A 166 -4.67 12.25 6.22
CA GLY A 166 -3.48 12.53 7.03
C GLY A 166 -3.80 13.02 8.43
N LYS A 167 -4.95 13.67 8.65
CA LYS A 167 -5.37 14.18 9.95
C LYS A 167 -5.91 13.05 10.82
N LEU A 168 -6.70 12.17 10.23
CA LEU A 168 -7.12 10.92 10.85
C LEU A 168 -5.92 10.05 11.20
N PHE A 169 -4.94 9.92 10.30
CA PHE A 169 -3.74 9.14 10.58
C PHE A 169 -2.95 9.68 11.78
N GLN A 170 -2.79 11.00 11.90
CA GLN A 170 -2.15 11.61 13.06
C GLN A 170 -2.87 11.28 14.38
N GLU A 171 -4.20 11.33 14.38
CA GLU A 171 -5.00 10.98 15.54
C GLU A 171 -4.82 9.49 15.92
N LYS A 172 -4.99 8.58 14.96
CA LYS A 172 -4.82 7.12 15.17
C LYS A 172 -3.41 6.74 15.58
N TYR A 173 -2.42 7.40 15.00
CA TYR A 173 -1.02 7.22 15.38
C TYR A 173 -0.79 7.57 16.86
N GLN A 174 -1.27 8.72 17.31
CA GLN A 174 -1.14 9.15 18.70
C GLN A 174 -1.95 8.29 19.68
N GLN A 175 -3.11 7.78 19.28
CA GLN A 175 -3.89 6.83 20.08
C GLN A 175 -3.13 5.50 20.22
N SER A 176 -2.66 4.93 19.11
CA SER A 176 -1.95 3.66 19.13
C SER A 176 -0.65 3.73 19.96
N HIS A 177 0.12 4.81 19.83
CA HIS A 177 1.39 4.97 20.57
C HIS A 177 1.20 5.34 22.05
N ARG A 178 -0.02 5.71 22.47
CA ARG A 178 -0.38 5.85 23.89
C ARG A 178 -0.86 4.54 24.51
N GLY A 179 -0.96 3.46 23.73
CA GLY A 179 -1.48 2.18 24.20
C GLY A 179 -2.99 2.17 24.39
N CYS A 180 -3.74 2.96 23.61
CA CYS A 180 -5.20 2.86 23.57
C CYS A 180 -5.63 1.43 23.21
N SER A 181 -6.81 1.03 23.69
CA SER A 181 -7.37 -0.27 23.35
C SER A 181 -7.74 -0.34 21.86
N LEU A 182 -7.90 -1.54 21.32
CA LEU A 182 -8.35 -1.72 19.94
C LEU A 182 -9.75 -1.14 19.72
N GLU A 183 -10.64 -1.29 20.69
CA GLU A 183 -12.00 -0.73 20.70
C GLU A 183 -11.97 0.80 20.58
N GLU A 184 -11.13 1.45 21.40
CA GLU A 184 -10.92 2.90 21.34
C GLU A 184 -10.34 3.35 20.00
N LEU A 185 -9.34 2.60 19.50
CA LEU A 185 -8.66 2.91 18.25
C LEU A 185 -9.60 2.80 17.04
N LEU A 186 -10.53 1.86 17.06
CA LEU A 186 -11.50 1.61 15.97
C LEU A 186 -12.80 2.41 16.11
N GLU A 187 -12.95 3.22 17.16
CA GLU A 187 -14.16 4.02 17.45
C GLU A 187 -15.42 3.16 17.69
N GLY A 188 -15.23 1.96 18.24
CA GLY A 188 -16.32 1.02 18.51
C GLY A 188 -15.86 -0.29 19.11
#